data_AF-A0A369ZNW0-F1
#
_entry.id   AF-A0A369ZNW0-F1
#
_cell.length_a   1.000
_cell.length_b   1.000
_cell.length_c   1.000
_cell.angle_alpha   90.00
_cell.angle_beta   90.00
_cell.angle_gamma   90.00
#
_symmetry.space_group_name_H-M   'P 1'
#
loop_
_entity.id
_entity.type
_entity.pdbx_description
1 polymer ?
#
loop_
_entity_poly.entity_id
_entity_poly.type
_entity_poly.pdbx_seq_one_letter_code
_entity_poly.pdbx_strand_id
1 'polypeptide(L)'
;MVLIDILSTKVVYHLREKGYVIQSITCDWRRRLLKDLFNKPTQMCQFHLVAIVMRELRKKHQSYAGRGLKSIIKTLKTSAKNEFYLKIYEWKKKHHIFLNERSEIPNEKGKYPELNIEKTTNRIEGLFEELKDKLRTHSGLTRKYKILFIQDFFNKKAGKDYQI
;
A
#
# COMPACT_ATOMS: atom_id res chain seq x y z
N MET A 1 10.13 -14.25 -27.71
CA MET A 1 9.71 -13.77 -26.38
C MET A 1 8.33 -14.35 -26.09
N VAL A 2 8.24 -15.42 -25.31
CA VAL A 2 6.94 -16.00 -24.95
C VAL A 2 6.38 -15.14 -23.81
N LEU A 3 5.37 -14.33 -24.09
CA LEU A 3 4.57 -13.65 -23.07
C LEU A 3 3.70 -14.71 -22.42
N ILE A 4 4.13 -15.21 -21.26
CA ILE A 4 3.34 -16.15 -20.47
C ILE A 4 2.84 -15.34 -19.29
N ASP A 5 1.53 -15.11 -19.23
CA ASP A 5 0.85 -14.63 -18.03
C ASP A 5 0.93 -15.72 -16.97
N ILE A 6 2.03 -15.74 -16.22
CA ILE A 6 2.32 -16.75 -15.20
C ILE A 6 1.50 -16.42 -13.96
N LEU A 7 0.27 -16.93 -13.93
CA LEU A 7 -0.53 -17.01 -12.71
C LEU A 7 -0.06 -18.13 -11.78
N SER A 8 0.75 -19.09 -12.26
CA SER A 8 1.23 -20.22 -11.45
C SER A 8 2.67 -20.63 -11.76
N THR A 9 3.49 -20.76 -10.70
CA THR A 9 4.86 -21.30 -10.75
C THR A 9 4.94 -22.67 -11.44
N LYS A 10 3.86 -23.45 -11.40
CA LYS A 10 3.72 -24.77 -12.04
C LYS A 10 3.97 -24.74 -13.55
N VAL A 11 3.45 -23.72 -14.24
CA VAL A 11 3.64 -23.60 -15.71
C VAL A 11 5.11 -23.38 -16.05
N VAL A 12 5.83 -22.62 -15.22
CA VAL A 12 7.25 -22.34 -15.41
C VAL A 12 8.10 -23.61 -15.26
N TYR A 13 7.77 -24.47 -14.27
CA TYR A 13 8.43 -25.76 -14.09
C TYR A 13 8.18 -26.71 -15.27
N HIS A 14 6.92 -26.84 -15.71
CA HIS A 14 6.56 -27.70 -16.85
C HIS A 14 7.30 -27.33 -18.14
N LEU A 15 7.50 -26.02 -18.38
CA LEU A 15 8.27 -25.55 -19.54
C LEU A 15 9.76 -25.89 -19.42
N ARG A 16 10.33 -25.83 -18.21
CA ARG A 16 11.71 -26.27 -17.99
C ARG A 16 11.88 -27.78 -18.19
N GLU A 17 10.93 -28.58 -17.71
CA GLU A 17 10.95 -30.04 -17.91
C GLU A 17 10.89 -30.43 -19.39
N LYS A 18 10.17 -29.64 -20.19
CA LYS A 18 10.15 -29.78 -21.67
C LYS A 18 11.39 -29.24 -22.37
N GLY A 19 12.41 -28.79 -21.65
CA GLY A 19 13.68 -28.29 -22.20
C GLY A 19 13.67 -26.83 -22.65
N TYR A 20 12.64 -26.04 -22.35
CA TYR A 20 12.60 -24.64 -22.75
C TYR A 20 13.50 -23.76 -21.85
N VAL A 21 14.30 -22.90 -22.48
CA VAL A 21 15.14 -21.92 -21.78
C VAL A 21 14.37 -20.60 -21.60
N ILE A 22 14.00 -20.31 -20.34
CA ILE A 22 13.26 -19.10 -20.00
C ILE A 22 14.21 -17.91 -19.89
N GLN A 23 14.02 -16.92 -20.77
CA GLN A 23 14.85 -15.70 -20.83
C GLN A 23 14.37 -14.61 -19.85
N SER A 24 13.06 -14.45 -19.71
CA SER A 24 12.44 -13.46 -18.81
C SER A 24 11.02 -13.89 -18.43
N ILE A 25 10.48 -13.25 -17.40
CA ILE A 25 9.14 -13.50 -16.86
C ILE A 25 8.38 -12.17 -16.84
N THR A 26 7.16 -12.16 -17.37
CA THR A 26 6.20 -11.07 -17.18
C THR A 26 5.05 -11.59 -16.34
N CYS A 27 4.71 -10.92 -15.25
CA CYS A 27 3.72 -11.42 -14.29
C CYS A 27 2.85 -10.31 -13.72
N ASP A 28 1.67 -10.68 -13.24
CA ASP A 28 0.66 -9.73 -12.76
C ASP A 28 0.77 -9.43 -11.26
N TRP A 29 1.33 -10.37 -10.49
CA TRP A 29 1.52 -10.23 -9.05
C TRP A 29 2.66 -11.14 -8.59
N ARG A 30 3.26 -10.83 -7.44
CA ARG A 30 4.38 -11.58 -6.82
C ARG A 30 5.72 -11.56 -7.58
N ARG A 31 6.08 -10.40 -8.17
CA ARG A 31 7.40 -10.19 -8.80
C ARG A 31 8.58 -10.63 -7.92
N ARG A 32 8.55 -10.34 -6.60
CA ARG A 32 9.61 -10.76 -5.65
C ARG A 32 9.75 -12.28 -5.61
N LEU A 33 8.66 -12.99 -5.35
CA LEU A 33 8.63 -14.45 -5.29
C LEU A 33 9.17 -15.08 -6.59
N LEU A 34 8.77 -14.57 -7.76
CA LEU A 34 9.19 -15.11 -9.05
C LEU A 34 10.65 -14.78 -9.38
N LYS A 35 11.14 -13.60 -8.98
CA LYS A 35 12.55 -13.24 -9.12
C LYS A 35 13.43 -14.17 -8.29
N ASP A 36 13.05 -14.40 -7.04
CA ASP A 36 13.82 -15.21 -6.09
C ASP A 36 13.79 -16.70 -6.47
N LEU A 37 12.66 -17.21 -6.97
CA LEU A 37 12.51 -18.61 -7.38
C LEU A 37 13.24 -18.96 -8.68
N PHE A 38 13.28 -18.05 -9.65
CA PHE A 38 13.74 -18.38 -11.01
C PHE A 38 15.06 -17.75 -11.40
N ASN A 39 15.56 -16.76 -10.63
CA ASN A 39 16.75 -15.98 -10.94
C ASN A 39 16.77 -15.44 -12.38
N LYS A 40 15.61 -15.01 -12.87
CA LYS A 40 15.44 -14.43 -14.21
C LYS A 40 14.91 -13.00 -14.13
N PRO A 41 15.23 -12.15 -15.13
CA PRO A 41 14.60 -10.84 -15.27
C PRO A 41 13.07 -10.99 -15.24
N THR A 42 12.47 -10.44 -14.19
CA THR A 42 11.02 -10.53 -13.96
C THR A 42 10.44 -9.12 -13.98
N GLN A 43 9.42 -8.88 -14.79
CA GLN A 43 8.73 -7.60 -14.89
C GLN A 43 7.23 -7.72 -14.60
N MET A 44 6.65 -6.61 -14.15
CA MET A 44 5.20 -6.51 -13.99
C MET A 44 4.55 -6.36 -15.37
N CYS A 45 3.43 -7.04 -15.61
CA CYS A 45 2.66 -6.83 -16.83
C CYS A 45 2.18 -5.38 -16.93
N GLN A 46 2.54 -4.69 -18.01
CA GLN A 46 2.18 -3.29 -18.23
C GLN A 46 0.66 -3.10 -18.33
N PHE A 47 -0.07 -4.08 -18.89
CA PHE A 47 -1.53 -4.04 -18.96
C PHE A 47 -2.17 -4.06 -17.57
N HIS A 48 -1.68 -4.95 -16.69
CA HIS A 48 -2.12 -5.01 -15.31
C HIS A 48 -1.71 -3.78 -14.51
N LEU A 49 -0.52 -3.23 -14.75
CA LEU A 49 -0.10 -1.98 -14.12
C LEU A 49 -1.03 -0.82 -14.50
N VAL A 50 -1.40 -0.69 -15.79
CA VAL A 50 -2.40 0.29 -16.22
C VAL A 50 -3.74 0.03 -15.52
N ALA A 51 -4.21 -1.21 -15.45
CA ALA A 51 -5.48 -1.54 -14.82
C ALA A 51 -5.51 -1.21 -13.32
N ILE A 52 -4.41 -1.47 -12.59
CA ILE A 52 -4.24 -1.12 -11.18
C ILE A 52 -4.34 0.40 -11.03
N VAL A 53 -3.51 1.16 -11.76
CA VAL A 53 -3.49 2.62 -11.64
C VAL A 53 -4.83 3.23 -12.04
N MET A 54 -5.48 2.71 -13.08
CA MET A 54 -6.81 3.16 -13.50
C MET A 54 -7.92 2.85 -12.48
N ARG A 55 -7.74 1.83 -11.63
CA ARG A 55 -8.65 1.49 -10.53
C ARG A 55 -8.45 2.41 -9.32
N GLU A 56 -7.19 2.69 -8.99
CA GLU A 56 -6.82 3.61 -7.91
C GLU A 56 -7.26 5.05 -8.22
N LEU A 57 -7.12 5.47 -9.48
CA LEU A 57 -7.59 6.78 -9.92
C LEU A 57 -9.12 6.76 -10.10
N ARG A 58 -9.87 7.47 -9.24
CA ARG A 58 -11.35 7.61 -9.31
C ARG A 58 -11.87 7.67 -10.75
N LYS A 59 -12.92 6.89 -11.07
CA LYS A 59 -13.48 6.73 -12.43
C LYS A 59 -13.66 8.06 -13.16
N LYS A 60 -14.25 9.07 -12.51
CA LYS A 60 -14.36 10.46 -13.00
C LYS A 60 -13.50 11.38 -12.13
N HIS A 61 -12.28 11.68 -12.57
CA HIS A 61 -11.40 12.59 -11.84
C HIS A 61 -11.76 14.03 -12.19
N GLN A 62 -12.17 14.83 -11.20
CA GLN A 62 -12.53 16.23 -11.42
C GLN A 62 -11.29 17.10 -11.59
N SER A 63 -10.20 16.81 -10.86
CA SER A 63 -8.97 17.60 -10.97
C SER A 63 -8.32 17.45 -12.35
N TYR A 64 -7.78 18.56 -12.84
CA TYR A 64 -6.92 18.60 -14.03
C TYR A 64 -5.70 17.66 -13.91
N ALA A 65 -5.05 17.60 -12.75
CA ALA A 65 -3.89 16.74 -12.50
C ALA A 65 -4.19 15.25 -12.74
N GLY A 66 -5.24 14.71 -12.11
CA GLY A 66 -5.66 13.32 -12.30
C GLY A 66 -6.08 12.96 -13.73
N ARG A 67 -6.66 13.90 -14.50
CA ARG A 67 -6.93 13.67 -15.94
C ARG A 67 -5.64 13.56 -16.75
N GLY A 68 -4.68 14.45 -16.48
CA GLY A 68 -3.36 14.41 -17.11
C GLY A 68 -2.62 13.09 -16.82
N LEU A 69 -2.64 12.64 -15.57
CA LEU A 69 -2.02 11.37 -15.19
C LEU A 69 -2.65 10.18 -15.93
N LYS A 70 -3.99 10.12 -16.02
CA LYS A 70 -4.67 9.05 -16.77
C LYS A 70 -4.25 9.01 -18.24
N SER A 71 -4.08 10.16 -18.87
CA SER A 71 -3.63 10.23 -20.27
C SER A 71 -2.24 9.60 -20.41
N ILE A 72 -1.30 9.97 -19.54
CA ILE A 72 0.07 9.44 -19.56
C ILE A 72 0.07 7.94 -19.27
N ILE A 73 -0.64 7.48 -18.23
CA ILE A 73 -0.67 6.06 -17.85
C ILE A 73 -1.20 5.16 -18.98
N LYS A 74 -2.17 5.64 -19.77
CA LYS A 74 -2.68 4.90 -20.92
C LYS A 74 -1.61 4.65 -21.99
N THR A 75 -0.60 5.52 -22.11
CA THR A 75 0.48 5.36 -23.10
C THR A 75 1.53 4.34 -22.68
N LEU A 76 1.53 3.85 -21.43
CA LEU A 76 2.56 2.94 -20.89
C LEU A 76 2.82 1.72 -21.80
N LYS A 77 1.79 1.23 -22.48
CA LYS A 77 1.82 0.02 -23.31
C LYS A 77 2.43 0.24 -24.70
N THR A 78 2.53 1.49 -25.14
CA THR A 78 2.88 1.86 -26.52
C THR A 78 4.05 2.84 -26.60
N SER A 79 4.36 3.57 -25.52
CA SER A 79 5.46 4.52 -25.48
C SER A 79 6.81 3.86 -25.22
N ALA A 80 7.87 4.47 -25.76
CA ALA A 80 9.23 4.09 -25.38
C ALA A 80 9.49 4.37 -23.89
N LYS A 81 10.37 3.58 -23.28
CA LYS A 81 10.71 3.67 -21.85
C LYS A 81 11.05 5.12 -21.43
N ASN A 82 12.02 5.73 -22.11
CA ASN A 82 12.54 7.05 -21.75
C ASN A 82 11.47 8.15 -21.94
N GLU A 83 10.71 8.08 -23.02
CA GLU A 83 9.61 9.01 -23.29
C GLU A 83 8.53 8.96 -22.20
N PHE A 84 8.15 7.75 -21.77
CA PHE A 84 7.19 7.57 -20.68
C PHE A 84 7.71 8.18 -19.37
N TYR A 85 8.98 7.94 -19.03
CA TYR A 85 9.59 8.49 -17.82
C TYR A 85 9.61 10.02 -17.84
N LEU A 86 9.97 10.63 -18.98
CA LEU A 86 9.96 12.07 -19.15
C LEU A 86 8.56 12.66 -18.94
N LYS A 87 7.53 12.07 -19.57
CA LYS A 87 6.14 12.52 -19.40
C LYS A 87 5.68 12.48 -17.94
N ILE A 88 5.99 11.41 -17.22
CA ILE A 88 5.67 11.28 -15.79
C ILE A 88 6.44 12.30 -14.95
N TYR A 89 7.73 12.50 -15.25
CA TYR A 89 8.57 13.45 -14.54
C TYR A 89 8.07 14.89 -14.70
N GLU A 90 7.78 15.30 -15.94
CA GLU A 90 7.24 16.63 -16.25
C GLU A 90 5.87 16.84 -15.59
N TRP A 91 4.99 15.83 -15.66
CA TRP A 91 3.71 15.87 -14.96
C TRP A 91 3.89 16.04 -13.45
N LYS A 92 4.80 15.28 -12.83
CA LYS A 92 5.08 15.38 -11.39
C LYS A 92 5.62 16.77 -11.02
N LYS A 93 6.53 17.33 -11.82
CA LYS A 93 7.08 18.68 -11.61
C LYS A 93 5.97 19.74 -11.73
N LYS A 94 5.13 19.64 -12.76
CA LYS A 94 4.00 20.54 -12.99
C LYS A 94 2.97 20.51 -11.86
N HIS A 95 2.71 19.33 -11.30
CA HIS A 95 1.69 19.11 -10.28
C HIS A 95 2.26 18.98 -8.86
N HIS A 96 3.50 19.41 -8.60
CA HIS A 96 4.14 19.24 -7.29
C HIS A 96 3.36 19.90 -6.15
N ILE A 97 2.78 21.09 -6.37
CA ILE A 97 1.93 21.78 -5.39
C ILE A 97 0.69 20.94 -5.08
N PHE A 98 -0.02 20.48 -6.12
CA PHE A 98 -1.19 19.61 -5.98
C PHE A 98 -0.87 18.29 -5.27
N LEU A 99 0.32 17.72 -5.46
CA LEU A 99 0.76 16.50 -4.76
C LEU A 99 1.09 16.74 -3.28
N ASN A 100 1.49 17.97 -2.93
CA ASN A 100 1.82 18.37 -1.57
C ASN A 100 0.62 19.01 -0.84
N GLU A 101 -0.45 19.32 -1.56
CA GLU A 101 -1.69 19.84 -1.02
C GLU A 101 -2.29 18.82 -0.05
N ARG A 102 -2.44 19.24 1.21
CA ARG A 102 -3.12 18.46 2.25
C ARG A 102 -4.54 18.99 2.37
N SER A 103 -5.51 18.09 2.35
CA SER A 103 -6.90 18.46 2.63
C SER A 103 -7.06 18.70 4.13
N GLU A 104 -7.50 19.89 4.52
CA GLU A 104 -7.97 20.19 5.89
C GLU A 104 -9.29 19.47 6.21
N ILE A 105 -10.00 19.03 5.16
CA ILE A 105 -11.25 18.28 5.27
C ILE A 105 -10.91 16.79 5.32
N PRO A 106 -11.34 16.04 6.35
CA PRO A 106 -11.16 14.61 6.41
C PRO A 106 -11.84 13.92 5.22
N ASN A 107 -11.17 12.92 4.63
CA ASN A 107 -11.79 12.11 3.60
C ASN A 107 -12.94 11.26 4.18
N GLU A 108 -13.71 10.60 3.31
CA GLU A 108 -14.80 9.66 3.65
C GLU A 108 -14.38 8.52 4.62
N LYS A 109 -13.07 8.40 4.92
CA LYS A 109 -12.45 7.42 5.84
C LYS A 109 -11.81 8.07 7.09
N GLY A 110 -12.09 9.34 7.38
CA GLY A 110 -11.71 10.01 8.62
C GLY A 110 -10.20 10.25 8.82
N LYS A 111 -9.42 10.47 7.75
CA LYS A 111 -7.97 10.72 7.87
C LYS A 111 -7.67 12.20 8.10
N TYR A 112 -6.96 12.51 9.19
CA TYR A 112 -6.48 13.84 9.58
C TYR A 112 -4.94 13.88 9.59
N PRO A 113 -4.28 14.38 8.54
CA PRO A 113 -2.81 14.46 8.46
C PRO A 113 -2.16 15.46 9.44
N GLU A 114 -2.93 16.37 10.03
CA GLU A 114 -2.50 17.39 11.00
C GLU A 114 -2.51 16.90 12.46
N LEU A 115 -3.25 15.84 12.78
CA LEU A 115 -3.37 15.34 14.15
C LEU A 115 -2.16 14.52 14.63
N ASN A 116 -1.08 14.43 13.83
CA ASN A 116 0.13 13.66 14.12
C ASN A 116 -0.16 12.20 14.57
N ILE A 117 -1.28 11.63 14.12
CA ILE A 117 -1.69 10.27 14.45
C ILE A 117 -0.80 9.32 13.68
N GLU A 118 -0.15 8.42 14.41
CA GLU A 118 0.80 7.48 13.82
C GLU A 118 0.15 6.61 12.73
N LYS A 119 0.94 6.34 11.67
CA LYS A 119 0.49 5.63 10.47
C LYS A 119 0.02 4.20 10.74
N THR A 120 0.40 3.61 11.87
CA THR A 120 0.08 2.23 12.22
C THR A 120 -0.63 2.20 13.57
N THR A 121 -1.72 1.43 13.65
CA THR A 121 -2.46 1.19 14.89
C THR A 121 -1.67 0.33 15.88
N ASN A 122 -0.48 -0.16 15.52
CA ASN A 122 0.39 -1.03 16.32
C ASN A 122 0.60 -0.51 17.76
N ARG A 123 0.75 0.80 17.97
CA ARG A 123 0.91 1.39 19.31
C ARG A 123 -0.38 1.32 20.13
N ILE A 124 -1.52 1.59 19.49
CA ILE A 124 -2.85 1.46 20.10
C ILE A 124 -3.16 -0.02 20.38
N GLU A 125 -2.92 -0.90 19.41
CA GLU A 125 -3.11 -2.35 19.52
C GLU A 125 -2.25 -2.92 20.66
N GLY A 126 -0.98 -2.53 20.75
CA GLY A 126 -0.10 -2.92 21.86
C GLY A 126 -0.59 -2.42 23.23
N LEU A 127 -1.10 -1.19 23.30
CA LEU A 127 -1.68 -0.64 24.54
C LEU A 127 -2.94 -1.41 24.98
N PHE A 128 -3.81 -1.76 24.02
CA PHE A 128 -5.00 -2.56 24.30
C PHE A 128 -4.66 -4.00 24.68
N GLU A 129 -3.61 -4.58 24.10
CA GLU A 129 -3.15 -5.92 24.47
C GLU A 129 -2.58 -5.93 25.90
N GLU A 130 -1.76 -4.93 26.25
CA GLU A 130 -1.28 -4.75 27.63
C GLU A 130 -2.44 -4.58 28.63
N LEU A 131 -3.47 -3.81 28.27
CA LEU A 131 -4.66 -3.65 29.10
C LEU A 131 -5.40 -4.99 29.29
N LYS A 132 -5.59 -5.75 28.21
CA LYS A 132 -6.27 -7.05 28.26
C LYS A 132 -5.51 -8.07 29.10
N ASP A 133 -4.18 -8.14 28.96
CA ASP A 133 -3.36 -9.06 29.74
C ASP A 133 -3.47 -8.77 31.24
N LYS A 134 -3.37 -7.49 31.63
CA LYS A 134 -3.53 -7.11 33.04
C LYS A 134 -4.95 -7.36 33.54
N LEU A 135 -5.98 -7.04 32.74
CA LEU A 135 -7.36 -7.37 33.11
C LEU A 135 -7.61 -8.87 33.23
N ARG A 136 -6.95 -9.70 32.42
CA ARG A 136 -7.07 -11.17 32.46
C ARG A 136 -6.53 -11.75 33.76
N THR A 137 -5.45 -11.18 34.31
CA THR A 137 -4.96 -11.55 35.65
C THR A 137 -5.93 -11.18 36.78
N HIS A 138 -6.88 -10.28 36.51
CA HIS A 138 -7.90 -9.81 37.44
C HIS A 138 -9.33 -10.15 36.98
N SER A 139 -9.53 -11.38 36.51
CA SER A 139 -10.80 -11.86 35.94
C SER A 139 -12.00 -11.73 36.88
N GLY A 140 -11.77 -11.84 38.19
CA GLY A 140 -12.79 -11.76 39.26
C GLY A 140 -13.26 -10.36 39.65
N LEU A 141 -12.79 -9.29 39.00
CA LEU A 141 -13.24 -7.93 39.32
C LEU A 141 -14.72 -7.73 38.95
N THR A 142 -15.46 -7.09 39.86
CA THR A 142 -16.82 -6.62 39.56
C THR A 142 -16.76 -5.50 38.51
N ARG A 143 -17.87 -5.26 37.81
CA ARG A 143 -17.96 -4.24 36.75
C ARG A 143 -17.47 -2.86 37.22
N LYS A 144 -17.80 -2.47 38.46
CA LYS A 144 -17.36 -1.21 39.08
C LYS A 144 -15.83 -1.12 39.13
N TYR A 145 -15.17 -2.17 39.62
CA TYR A 145 -13.71 -2.17 39.77
C TYR A 145 -12.98 -2.36 38.44
N LYS A 146 -13.58 -3.03 37.44
CA LYS A 146 -13.03 -3.06 36.07
C LYS A 146 -12.97 -1.66 35.45
N ILE A 147 -14.01 -0.84 35.64
CA ILE A 147 -14.04 0.54 35.14
C ILE A 147 -12.95 1.38 35.85
N LEU A 148 -12.86 1.30 37.18
CA LEU A 148 -11.81 2.00 37.95
C LEU A 148 -10.41 1.58 37.52
N PHE A 149 -10.17 0.29 37.28
CA PHE A 149 -8.90 -0.23 36.79
C PHE A 149 -8.54 0.34 35.42
N ILE A 150 -9.49 0.36 34.48
CA ILE A 150 -9.27 0.91 33.13
C ILE A 150 -8.94 2.41 33.21
N GLN A 151 -9.67 3.17 34.04
CA GLN A 151 -9.42 4.59 34.26
C GLN A 151 -8.03 4.84 34.86
N ASP A 152 -7.65 4.09 35.90
CA ASP A 152 -6.32 4.18 36.52
C ASP A 152 -5.21 3.79 35.53
N PHE A 153 -5.41 2.73 34.74
CA PHE A 153 -4.47 2.29 33.71
C PHE A 153 -4.19 3.40 32.69
N PHE A 154 -5.23 4.06 32.17
CA PHE A 154 -5.07 5.16 31.23
C PHE A 154 -4.48 6.41 31.88
N ASN A 155 -4.88 6.75 33.11
CA ASN A 155 -4.33 7.91 33.84
C ASN A 155 -2.83 7.76 34.11
N LYS A 156 -2.36 6.56 34.46
CA LYS A 156 -0.93 6.25 34.64
C LYS A 156 -0.12 6.36 33.36
N LYS A 157 -0.72 6.03 32.21
CA LYS A 157 -0.08 6.14 30.90
C LYS A 157 -0.08 7.58 30.39
N ALA A 158 -1.16 8.34 30.63
CA ALA A 158 -1.24 9.76 30.30
C ALA A 158 -0.23 10.61 31.08
N GLY A 159 0.03 10.27 32.34
CA GLY A 159 0.99 10.99 33.19
C GLY A 159 2.47 10.79 32.85
N LYS A 160 2.83 9.94 31.87
CA LYS A 160 4.23 9.68 31.50
C LYS A 160 4.66 10.20 30.12
N ASP A 161 3.76 10.53 29.19
CA ASP A 161 4.16 10.88 27.81
C ASP A 161 3.19 11.86 27.08
N TYR A 162 2.69 12.89 27.76
CA TYR A 162 2.00 14.01 27.10
C TYR A 162 2.52 15.37 27.59
N GLN A 163 3.73 15.70 27.17
CA GLN A 163 4.15 17.08 26.92
C GLN A 163 4.18 17.22 25.39
N ILE A 164 3.49 18.25 24.89
CA ILE A 164 3.15 18.51 23.48
C ILE A 164 4.38 18.48 22.59
#